data_AF-A0A099BBY5-F1
#
_entry.id   AF-A0A099BBY5-F1
#
_cell.length_a   1.000
_cell.length_b   1.000
_cell.length_c   1.000
_cell.angle_alpha   90.00
_cell.angle_beta   90.00
_cell.angle_gamma   90.00
#
_symmetry.space_group_name_H-M   'P 1'
#
loop_
_entity.id
_entity.type
_entity.pdbx_description
1 polymer ?
#
loop_
_entity_poly.entity_id
_entity_poly.type
_entity_poly.pdbx_seq_one_letter_code
_entity_poly.pdbx_strand_id
1 'polypeptide(L)'
;MKKLLLFLMITAFSCFGASFEDTLKATIKTNTKQNVKIIKVQNLQSTPDVKLVLISVGDMQVPIFASKDGKVIIGVSNVFFAEKSEDMGTLGSLLKQVENNAKPDNATLEKFFKKIPKDEYIVFQSPKNVKKITYIVSDPNCPSCQKELQNIEKHLETSNVYMLVVGFIGQDSPAKASMLRERLFDVKDNKQKLSLLREVYTSNYKIPAKYQNIDIKDTMKINQKVMEVGINSVPFIYESK
;
A
#
# COMPACT_ATOMS: atom_id res chain seq x y z
N MET A 1 -59.53 43.48 38.62
CA MET A 1 -58.10 43.50 39.00
C MET A 1 -57.34 42.56 38.06
N LYS A 2 -56.41 43.12 37.27
CA LYS A 2 -55.54 42.42 36.30
C LYS A 2 -54.49 41.57 37.03
N LYS A 3 -54.32 40.29 36.67
CA LYS A 3 -53.07 39.49 36.83
C LYS A 3 -53.08 38.39 35.75
N LEU A 4 -52.57 38.66 34.55
CA LEU A 4 -51.18 38.52 34.08
C LEU A 4 -50.69 37.06 34.02
N LEU A 5 -50.43 36.64 32.76
CA LEU A 5 -49.84 35.39 32.29
C LEU A 5 -48.59 34.96 33.08
N LEU A 6 -48.38 33.65 33.17
CA LEU A 6 -47.03 33.09 33.06
C LEU A 6 -47.10 31.75 32.31
N PHE A 7 -46.84 31.82 30.99
CA PHE A 7 -46.63 30.65 30.13
C PHE A 7 -45.16 30.25 30.27
N LEU A 8 -44.88 29.13 30.94
CA LEU A 8 -43.53 28.63 31.15
C LEU A 8 -43.07 27.94 29.86
N MET A 9 -42.34 28.66 29.01
CA MET A 9 -41.65 28.11 27.85
C MET A 9 -40.42 27.32 28.35
N ILE A 10 -40.54 25.99 28.37
CA ILE A 10 -39.39 25.09 28.56
C ILE A 10 -38.60 25.11 27.25
N THR A 11 -37.60 25.98 27.16
CA THR A 11 -36.57 25.90 26.12
C THR A 11 -35.68 24.69 26.42
N ALA A 12 -36.00 23.56 25.80
CA ALA A 12 -35.08 22.44 25.70
C ALA A 12 -33.87 22.88 24.86
N PHE A 13 -32.79 23.30 25.52
CA PHE A 13 -31.48 23.43 24.90
C PHE A 13 -30.98 22.02 24.55
N SER A 14 -31.33 21.55 23.35
CA SER A 14 -30.62 20.43 22.73
C SER A 14 -29.23 20.94 22.38
N CYS A 15 -28.25 20.70 23.26
CA CYS A 15 -26.85 20.82 22.90
C CYS A 15 -26.59 19.84 21.74
N PHE A 16 -26.59 20.36 20.51
CA PHE A 16 -26.06 19.65 19.35
C PHE A 16 -24.54 19.54 19.53
N GLY A 17 -24.13 18.56 20.33
CA GLY A 17 -22.74 18.11 20.33
C GLY A 17 -22.41 17.65 18.91
N ALA A 18 -21.27 18.11 18.38
CA ALA A 18 -20.80 17.66 17.07
C ALA A 18 -20.74 16.13 17.06
N SER A 19 -21.25 15.50 16.01
CA SER A 19 -21.20 14.05 15.91
C SER A 19 -19.73 13.58 15.84
N PHE A 20 -19.48 12.33 16.24
CA PHE A 20 -18.16 11.71 16.09
C PHE A 20 -17.62 11.87 14.66
N GLU A 21 -18.48 11.66 13.67
CA GLU A 21 -18.11 11.77 12.26
C GLU A 21 -17.72 13.19 11.86
N ASP A 22 -18.46 14.20 12.32
CA ASP A 22 -18.15 15.60 12.01
C ASP A 22 -16.84 16.02 12.66
N THR A 23 -16.61 15.59 13.90
CA THR A 23 -15.35 15.85 14.61
C THR A 23 -14.19 15.17 13.90
N LEU A 24 -14.33 13.90 13.51
CA LEU A 24 -13.29 13.17 12.77
C LEU A 24 -12.98 13.83 11.41
N LYS A 25 -14.02 14.19 10.63
CA LYS A 25 -13.85 14.90 9.36
C LYS A 25 -13.16 16.25 9.56
N ALA A 26 -13.53 17.00 10.60
CA ALA A 26 -12.92 18.28 10.94
C ALA A 26 -11.45 18.13 11.36
N THR A 27 -11.13 17.13 12.18
CA THR A 27 -9.76 16.78 12.58
C THR A 27 -8.89 16.49 11.36
N ILE A 28 -9.37 15.65 10.44
CA ILE A 28 -8.64 15.32 9.21
C ILE A 28 -8.46 16.56 8.34
N LYS A 29 -9.56 17.27 8.03
CA LYS A 29 -9.53 18.45 7.16
C LYS A 29 -8.61 19.55 7.68
N THR A 30 -8.61 19.80 8.99
CA THR A 30 -7.77 20.83 9.61
C THR A 30 -6.28 20.52 9.46
N ASN A 31 -5.90 19.24 9.61
CA ASN A 31 -4.50 18.81 9.59
C ASN A 31 -3.98 18.48 8.18
N THR A 32 -4.83 18.01 7.27
CA THR A 32 -4.41 17.54 5.93
C THR A 32 -4.91 18.42 4.78
N LYS A 33 -5.86 19.33 5.03
CA LYS A 33 -6.60 20.11 4.03
C LYS A 33 -7.43 19.26 3.05
N GLN A 34 -7.62 17.97 3.34
CA GLN A 34 -8.38 17.06 2.49
C GLN A 34 -9.80 16.85 3.06
N ASN A 35 -10.78 16.77 2.16
CA ASN A 35 -12.11 16.28 2.51
C ASN A 35 -12.12 14.75 2.39
N VAL A 36 -12.74 14.09 3.35
CA VAL A 36 -12.83 12.63 3.38
C VAL A 36 -14.28 12.18 3.55
N LYS A 37 -14.59 11.00 3.03
CA LYS A 37 -15.86 10.31 3.28
C LYS A 37 -15.64 9.21 4.31
N ILE A 38 -16.49 9.13 5.33
CA ILE A 38 -16.49 8.00 6.24
C ILE A 38 -17.31 6.90 5.60
N ILE A 39 -16.70 5.73 5.37
CA ILE A 39 -17.34 4.57 4.75
C ILE A 39 -17.92 3.65 5.82
N LYS A 40 -17.17 3.39 6.88
CA LYS A 40 -17.56 2.48 7.96
C LYS A 40 -16.93 2.91 9.28
N VAL A 41 -17.69 2.80 10.36
CA VAL A 41 -17.21 2.97 11.74
C VAL A 41 -17.51 1.67 12.48
N GLN A 42 -16.51 1.12 13.17
CA GLN A 42 -16.62 -0.11 13.95
C GLN A 42 -16.08 0.13 15.36
N ASN A 43 -16.87 -0.20 16.36
CA ASN A 43 -16.40 -0.21 17.75
C ASN A 43 -15.59 -1.48 17.99
N LEU A 44 -14.52 -1.36 18.78
CA LEU A 44 -13.75 -2.51 19.23
C LEU A 44 -14.35 -3.04 20.54
N GLN A 45 -14.35 -4.36 20.73
CA GLN A 45 -14.82 -4.99 21.96
C GLN A 45 -13.81 -4.87 23.10
N SER A 46 -12.52 -4.82 22.76
CA SER A 46 -11.41 -4.75 23.72
C SER A 46 -11.23 -3.35 24.29
N THR A 47 -11.81 -2.31 23.69
CA THR A 47 -11.78 -0.94 24.24
C THR A 47 -12.91 -0.07 23.71
N PRO A 48 -13.62 0.69 24.57
CA PRO A 48 -14.61 1.66 24.14
C PRO A 48 -14.00 2.98 23.66
N ASP A 49 -12.70 3.21 23.90
CA ASP A 49 -12.05 4.51 23.69
C ASP A 49 -11.48 4.67 22.28
N VAL A 50 -11.42 3.59 21.49
CA VAL A 50 -10.90 3.57 20.12
C VAL A 50 -11.91 2.91 19.19
N LYS A 51 -12.07 3.50 18.01
CA LYS A 51 -12.90 2.99 16.92
C LYS A 51 -12.03 2.68 15.71
N LEU A 52 -12.31 1.58 15.02
CA LEU A 52 -11.75 1.28 13.71
C LEU A 52 -12.64 1.92 12.65
N VAL A 53 -12.07 2.78 11.81
CA VAL A 53 -12.80 3.56 10.81
C VAL A 53 -12.21 3.30 9.44
N LEU A 54 -13.06 3.09 8.45
CA LEU A 54 -12.68 3.08 7.04
C LEU A 54 -13.08 4.43 6.43
N ILE A 55 -12.10 5.17 5.92
CA ILE A 55 -12.33 6.44 5.23
C ILE A 55 -12.00 6.32 3.74
N SER A 56 -12.62 7.16 2.92
CA SER A 56 -12.30 7.37 1.51
C SER A 56 -11.62 8.72 1.34
N VAL A 57 -10.49 8.74 0.65
CA VAL A 57 -9.81 9.96 0.18
C VAL A 57 -9.66 9.84 -1.33
N GLY A 58 -10.56 10.49 -2.08
CA GLY A 58 -10.77 10.15 -3.49
C GLY A 58 -11.20 8.68 -3.62
N ASP A 59 -10.54 7.94 -4.52
CA ASP A 59 -10.79 6.52 -4.78
C ASP A 59 -10.06 5.58 -3.80
N MET A 60 -9.16 6.12 -2.96
CA MET A 60 -8.40 5.32 -1.99
C MET A 60 -9.22 5.09 -0.71
N GLN A 61 -9.32 3.83 -0.30
CA GLN A 61 -9.88 3.45 1.00
C GLN A 61 -8.75 3.25 2.01
N VAL A 62 -8.83 3.95 3.15
CA VAL A 62 -7.78 3.94 4.18
C VAL A 62 -8.41 3.52 5.53
N PRO A 63 -8.00 2.39 6.10
CA PRO A 63 -8.40 2.02 7.45
C PRO A 63 -7.54 2.81 8.47
N ILE A 64 -8.19 3.39 9.47
CA ILE A 64 -7.57 4.17 10.55
C ILE A 64 -8.18 3.77 11.89
N PHE A 65 -7.43 3.95 12.97
CA PHE A 65 -8.00 4.00 14.31
C PHE A 65 -8.27 5.47 14.68
N ALA A 66 -9.37 5.72 15.37
CA ALA A 66 -9.73 7.03 15.89
C ALA A 66 -10.12 6.95 17.36
N SER A 67 -9.74 7.94 18.17
CA SER A 67 -10.27 8.07 19.53
C SER A 67 -11.79 8.23 19.51
N LYS A 68 -12.48 7.88 20.60
CA LYS A 68 -13.95 7.93 20.70
C LYS A 68 -14.57 9.29 20.37
N ASP A 69 -13.80 10.37 20.58
CA ASP A 69 -14.17 11.74 20.28
C ASP A 69 -13.73 12.23 18.88
N GLY A 70 -13.03 11.40 18.11
CA GLY A 70 -12.60 11.72 16.74
C GLY A 70 -11.46 12.72 16.62
N LYS A 71 -10.78 13.05 17.73
CA LYS A 71 -9.71 14.06 17.75
C LYS A 71 -8.30 13.50 17.57
N VAL A 72 -8.10 12.21 17.83
CA VAL A 72 -6.83 11.52 17.62
C VAL A 72 -7.02 10.46 16.55
N ILE A 73 -6.07 10.38 15.62
CA ILE A 73 -6.07 9.44 14.50
C ILE A 73 -4.75 8.69 14.50
N ILE A 74 -4.82 7.38 14.38
CA ILE A 74 -3.68 6.48 14.38
C ILE A 74 -3.78 5.62 13.13
N GLY A 75 -2.68 5.54 12.36
CA GLY A 75 -2.62 4.68 11.19
C GLY A 75 -2.77 3.21 11.59
N VAL A 76 -3.54 2.46 10.81
CA VAL A 76 -3.61 1.00 10.96
C VAL A 76 -2.32 0.40 10.44
N SER A 77 -1.70 -0.47 11.24
CA SER A 77 -0.54 -1.27 10.83
C SER A 77 -0.87 -2.75 10.93
N ASN A 78 -0.01 -3.60 10.37
CA ASN A 78 -0.12 -5.06 10.50
C ASN A 78 0.19 -5.56 11.93
N VAL A 79 0.65 -4.67 12.82
CA VAL A 79 0.93 -4.95 14.23
C VAL A 79 -0.25 -4.43 15.05
N PHE A 80 -1.26 -5.28 15.19
CA PHE A 80 -2.42 -5.01 16.02
C PHE A 80 -2.79 -6.29 16.78
N PHE A 81 -2.74 -6.22 18.10
CA PHE A 81 -3.12 -7.30 19.00
C PHE A 81 -4.18 -6.78 19.96
N ALA A 82 -5.21 -7.58 20.17
CA ALA A 82 -6.32 -7.24 21.06
C ALA A 82 -6.63 -8.46 21.94
N GLU A 83 -7.17 -8.20 23.14
CA GLU A 83 -7.58 -9.28 24.05
C GLU A 83 -8.68 -10.15 23.44
N LYS A 84 -9.61 -9.53 22.71
CA LYS A 84 -10.69 -10.21 21.99
C LYS A 84 -10.25 -10.54 20.57
N SER A 85 -10.37 -11.81 20.19
CA SER A 85 -9.98 -12.29 18.85
C SER A 85 -10.91 -11.74 17.75
N GLU A 86 -12.14 -11.36 18.11
CA GLU A 86 -13.12 -10.74 17.21
C GLU A 86 -12.63 -9.40 16.66
N ASP A 87 -11.90 -8.61 17.47
CA ASP A 87 -11.35 -7.33 17.02
C ASP A 87 -10.20 -7.52 16.02
N MET A 88 -9.37 -8.55 16.25
CA MET A 88 -8.33 -8.94 15.30
C MET A 88 -8.95 -9.44 13.98
N GLY A 89 -10.03 -10.24 14.05
CA GLY A 89 -10.79 -10.68 12.88
C GLY A 89 -11.46 -9.53 12.13
N THR A 90 -12.01 -8.56 12.87
CA THR A 90 -12.63 -7.34 12.32
C THR A 90 -11.60 -6.50 11.57
N LEU A 91 -10.41 -6.31 12.12
CA LEU A 91 -9.33 -5.64 11.42
C LEU A 91 -8.87 -6.42 10.19
N GLY A 92 -8.64 -7.73 10.32
CA GLY A 92 -8.19 -8.58 9.23
C GLY A 92 -9.19 -8.62 8.06
N SER A 93 -10.50 -8.65 8.34
CA SER A 93 -11.53 -8.58 7.31
C SER A 93 -11.59 -7.22 6.63
N LEU A 94 -11.41 -6.12 7.37
CA LEU A 94 -11.37 -4.78 6.82
C LEU A 94 -10.14 -4.56 5.93
N LEU A 95 -8.97 -5.04 6.35
CA LEU A 95 -7.75 -5.00 5.55
C LEU A 95 -7.92 -5.81 4.26
N LYS A 96 -8.47 -7.03 4.35
CA LYS A 96 -8.81 -7.82 3.16
C LYS A 96 -9.83 -7.13 2.25
N GLN A 97 -10.81 -6.43 2.80
CA GLN A 97 -11.78 -5.66 2.01
C GLN A 97 -11.10 -4.52 1.25
N VAL A 98 -10.18 -3.80 1.90
CA VAL A 98 -9.38 -2.76 1.26
C VAL A 98 -8.47 -3.35 0.19
N GLU A 99 -7.80 -4.46 0.47
CA GLU A 99 -6.94 -5.18 -0.49
C GLU A 99 -7.74 -5.72 -1.71
N ASN A 100 -8.94 -6.28 -1.47
CA ASN A 100 -9.78 -6.86 -2.51
C ASN A 100 -10.48 -5.81 -3.38
N ASN A 101 -10.79 -4.64 -2.81
CA ASN A 101 -11.34 -3.50 -3.56
C ASN A 101 -10.25 -2.67 -4.28
N ALA A 102 -8.96 -2.97 -4.05
CA ALA A 102 -7.84 -2.19 -4.58
C ALA A 102 -7.03 -2.90 -5.67
N LYS A 103 -7.34 -4.14 -6.08
CA LYS A 103 -6.65 -4.73 -7.23
C LYS A 103 -7.10 -4.01 -8.51
N PRO A 104 -6.18 -3.38 -9.24
CA PRO A 104 -6.55 -2.68 -10.47
C PRO A 104 -7.09 -3.69 -11.48
N ASP A 105 -8.07 -3.29 -12.28
CA ASP A 105 -8.61 -4.19 -13.29
C ASP A 105 -7.53 -4.61 -14.31
N ASN A 106 -7.72 -5.77 -14.94
CA ASN A 106 -6.73 -6.33 -15.85
C ASN A 106 -6.38 -5.41 -17.04
N ALA A 107 -7.32 -4.59 -17.53
CA ALA A 107 -7.07 -3.70 -18.65
C ALA A 107 -6.19 -2.50 -18.22
N THR A 108 -6.44 -1.98 -17.02
CA THR A 108 -5.61 -0.96 -16.37
C THR A 108 -4.20 -1.46 -16.14
N LEU A 109 -4.03 -2.68 -15.59
CA LEU A 109 -2.71 -3.32 -15.40
C LEU A 109 -1.98 -3.54 -16.73
N GLU A 110 -2.66 -4.12 -17.72
CA GLU A 110 -2.09 -4.38 -19.04
C GLU A 110 -1.56 -3.09 -19.69
N LYS A 111 -2.37 -2.02 -19.64
CA LYS A 111 -1.98 -0.70 -20.17
C LYS A 111 -0.82 -0.09 -19.41
N PHE A 112 -0.79 -0.24 -18.10
CA PHE A 112 0.28 0.25 -17.24
C PHE A 112 1.61 -0.43 -17.55
N PHE A 113 1.65 -1.77 -17.50
CA PHE A 113 2.88 -2.52 -17.73
C PHE A 113 3.42 -2.35 -19.16
N LYS A 114 2.54 -2.30 -20.17
CA LYS A 114 2.94 -2.04 -21.56
C LYS A 114 3.48 -0.63 -21.81
N LYS A 115 3.08 0.36 -21.00
CA LYS A 115 3.57 1.74 -21.12
C LYS A 115 4.92 1.96 -20.48
N ILE A 116 5.32 1.13 -19.53
CA ILE A 116 6.63 1.22 -18.92
C ILE A 116 7.68 0.74 -19.94
N PRO A 117 8.71 1.55 -20.22
CA PRO A 117 9.82 1.15 -21.09
C PRO A 117 10.49 -0.15 -20.65
N LYS A 118 10.96 -0.96 -21.60
CA LYS A 118 11.48 -2.31 -21.31
C LYS A 118 12.74 -2.30 -20.44
N ASP A 119 13.56 -1.28 -20.58
CA ASP A 119 14.77 -1.01 -19.79
C ASP A 119 14.49 -0.66 -18.33
N GLU A 120 13.24 -0.33 -17.99
CA GLU A 120 12.82 -0.17 -16.60
C GLU A 120 12.61 -1.52 -15.88
N TYR A 121 12.57 -2.63 -16.62
CA TYR A 121 12.41 -3.96 -16.06
C TYR A 121 13.75 -4.71 -16.02
N ILE A 122 13.92 -5.51 -14.98
CA ILE A 122 14.86 -6.63 -15.04
C ILE A 122 14.15 -7.77 -15.77
N VAL A 123 14.54 -7.98 -17.03
CA VAL A 123 13.89 -8.95 -17.90
C VAL A 123 14.61 -10.29 -17.86
N PHE A 124 13.86 -11.36 -17.58
CA PHE A 124 14.30 -12.75 -17.67
C PHE A 124 13.62 -13.43 -18.85
N GLN A 125 14.40 -14.07 -19.71
CA GLN A 125 13.87 -14.82 -20.86
C GLN A 125 13.57 -16.25 -20.44
N SER A 126 12.41 -16.78 -20.82
CA SER A 126 12.15 -18.21 -20.68
C SER A 126 13.18 -19.01 -21.49
N PRO A 127 13.64 -20.17 -21.00
CA PRO A 127 14.42 -21.10 -21.83
C PRO A 127 13.57 -21.69 -22.99
N LYS A 128 12.24 -21.55 -22.93
CA LYS A 128 11.32 -21.91 -24.01
C LYS A 128 10.96 -20.66 -24.81
N ASN A 129 10.72 -20.81 -26.11
CA ASN A 129 10.26 -19.70 -26.95
C ASN A 129 8.77 -19.38 -26.69
N VAL A 130 8.48 -18.64 -25.62
CA VAL A 130 7.12 -18.25 -25.20
C VAL A 130 6.88 -16.75 -25.39
N LYS A 131 5.63 -16.39 -25.70
CA LYS A 131 5.20 -14.98 -25.83
C LYS A 131 4.58 -14.41 -24.56
N LYS A 132 4.12 -15.27 -23.64
CA LYS A 132 3.51 -14.87 -22.37
C LYS A 132 4.52 -14.12 -21.50
N ILE A 133 4.08 -13.07 -20.81
CA ILE A 133 4.89 -12.29 -19.88
C ILE A 133 4.25 -12.32 -18.50
N THR A 134 5.04 -12.62 -17.47
CA THR A 134 4.67 -12.43 -16.07
C THR A 134 5.39 -11.20 -15.55
N TYR A 135 4.62 -10.16 -15.20
CA TYR A 135 5.11 -8.96 -14.55
C TYR A 135 5.14 -9.17 -13.04
N ILE A 136 6.25 -8.79 -12.41
CA ILE A 136 6.43 -8.89 -10.96
C ILE A 136 6.90 -7.54 -10.43
N VAL A 137 6.09 -6.87 -9.62
CA VAL A 137 6.52 -5.71 -8.83
C VAL A 137 7.09 -6.21 -7.52
N SER A 138 8.34 -5.85 -7.22
CA SER A 138 9.13 -6.48 -6.16
C SER A 138 9.98 -5.45 -5.43
N ASP A 139 10.10 -5.59 -4.10
CA ASP A 139 10.97 -4.75 -3.27
C ASP A 139 12.13 -5.60 -2.68
N PRO A 140 13.40 -5.13 -2.74
CA PRO A 140 14.56 -5.86 -2.23
C PRO A 140 14.52 -6.24 -0.74
N ASN A 141 13.89 -5.41 0.09
CA ASN A 141 13.82 -5.60 1.53
C ASN A 141 12.54 -6.32 1.98
N CYS A 142 11.64 -6.68 1.05
CA CYS A 142 10.40 -7.39 1.39
C CYS A 142 10.63 -8.91 1.50
N PRO A 143 10.41 -9.55 2.66
CA PRO A 143 10.62 -11.00 2.84
C PRO A 143 9.80 -11.86 1.88
N SER A 144 8.56 -11.46 1.58
CA SER A 144 7.71 -12.16 0.61
C SER A 144 8.27 -12.04 -0.82
N CYS A 145 8.86 -10.89 -1.19
CA CYS A 145 9.53 -10.71 -2.48
C CYS A 145 10.79 -11.56 -2.60
N GLN A 146 11.54 -11.74 -1.50
CA GLN A 146 12.69 -12.65 -1.46
C GLN A 146 12.25 -14.10 -1.73
N LYS A 147 11.17 -14.55 -1.09
CA LYS A 147 10.60 -15.88 -1.32
C LYS A 147 10.12 -16.05 -2.76
N GLU A 148 9.49 -15.03 -3.33
CA GLU A 148 9.05 -15.04 -4.72
C GLU A 148 10.24 -15.16 -5.70
N LEU A 149 11.31 -14.41 -5.46
CA LEU A 149 12.54 -14.48 -6.25
C LEU A 149 13.20 -15.88 -6.21
N GLN A 150 13.09 -16.63 -5.11
CA GLN A 150 13.56 -18.02 -5.07
C GLN A 150 12.75 -18.97 -5.95
N ASN A 151 11.54 -18.59 -6.35
CA ASN A 151 10.64 -19.40 -7.16
C ASN A 151 10.51 -18.88 -8.60
N ILE A 152 11.30 -17.89 -9.00
CA ILE A 152 11.16 -17.22 -10.30
C ILE A 152 11.35 -18.16 -11.49
N GLU A 153 12.17 -19.21 -11.35
CA GLU A 153 12.34 -20.24 -12.36
C GLU A 153 11.02 -20.94 -12.73
N LYS A 154 10.07 -21.08 -11.78
CA LYS A 154 8.75 -21.67 -12.06
C LYS A 154 7.94 -20.82 -13.06
N HIS A 155 8.04 -19.49 -12.96
CA HIS A 155 7.41 -18.60 -13.95
C HIS A 155 8.08 -18.74 -15.31
N LEU A 156 9.41 -18.89 -15.32
CA LEU A 156 10.20 -19.06 -16.55
C LEU A 156 9.86 -20.33 -17.32
N GLU A 157 9.26 -21.35 -16.70
CA GLU A 157 8.80 -22.55 -17.39
C GLU A 157 7.66 -22.29 -18.39
N THR A 158 6.91 -21.19 -18.20
CA THR A 158 5.68 -20.87 -18.96
C THR A 158 5.61 -19.44 -19.51
N SER A 159 6.51 -18.54 -19.07
CA SER A 159 6.48 -17.12 -19.42
C SER A 159 7.88 -16.48 -19.38
N ASN A 160 8.06 -15.35 -20.06
CA ASN A 160 9.15 -14.43 -19.74
C ASN A 160 8.79 -13.65 -18.48
N VAL A 161 9.77 -13.28 -17.65
CA VAL A 161 9.50 -12.50 -16.43
C VAL A 161 10.01 -11.08 -16.58
N TYR A 162 9.15 -10.10 -16.32
CA TYR A 162 9.46 -8.67 -16.36
C TYR A 162 9.35 -8.15 -14.93
N MET A 163 10.48 -8.06 -14.23
CA MET A 163 10.51 -7.64 -12.84
C MET A 163 10.72 -6.14 -12.73
N LEU A 164 9.76 -5.44 -12.13
CA LEU A 164 9.85 -4.02 -11.80
C LEU A 164 10.26 -3.89 -10.33
N VAL A 165 11.52 -3.51 -10.10
CA VAL A 165 12.04 -3.34 -8.75
C VAL A 165 11.67 -1.95 -8.23
N VAL A 166 10.89 -1.92 -7.16
CA VAL A 166 10.43 -0.72 -6.46
C VAL A 166 11.18 -0.53 -5.14
N GLY A 167 11.03 0.63 -4.53
CA GLY A 167 11.61 0.93 -3.22
C GLY A 167 10.57 1.42 -2.20
N PHE A 168 9.71 0.52 -1.74
CA PHE A 168 8.66 0.77 -0.75
C PHE A 168 9.07 0.46 0.70
N ILE A 169 9.94 -0.54 0.91
CA ILE A 169 10.20 -1.10 2.24
C ILE A 169 11.61 -0.77 2.72
N GLY A 170 11.75 0.06 3.75
CA GLY A 170 13.06 0.43 4.30
C GLY A 170 13.76 1.55 3.53
N GLN A 171 14.65 2.26 4.22
CA GLN A 171 15.26 3.50 3.71
C GLN A 171 16.21 3.27 2.53
N ASP A 172 16.85 2.10 2.46
CA ASP A 172 17.83 1.74 1.44
C ASP A 172 17.22 1.07 0.21
N SER A 173 15.94 0.70 0.23
CA SER A 173 15.28 0.02 -0.90
C SER A 173 15.29 0.82 -2.22
N PRO A 174 15.01 2.13 -2.24
CA PRO A 174 15.13 2.91 -3.47
C PRO A 174 16.53 2.90 -4.08
N ALA A 175 17.57 2.94 -3.23
CA ALA A 175 18.95 2.89 -3.66
C ALA A 175 19.35 1.48 -4.15
N LYS A 176 18.90 0.41 -3.48
CA LYS A 176 19.04 -0.98 -3.97
C LYS A 176 18.38 -1.17 -5.33
N ALA A 177 17.17 -0.66 -5.53
CA ALA A 177 16.44 -0.73 -6.79
C ALA A 177 17.15 0.01 -7.92
N SER A 178 17.63 1.24 -7.65
CA SER A 178 18.39 2.04 -8.61
C SER A 178 19.70 1.36 -9.00
N MET A 179 20.43 0.83 -8.01
CA MET A 179 21.68 0.11 -8.22
C MET A 179 21.46 -1.16 -9.04
N LEU A 180 20.41 -1.94 -8.74
CA LEU A 180 20.07 -3.15 -9.49
C LEU A 180 19.79 -2.83 -10.96
N ARG A 181 19.06 -1.75 -11.23
CA ARG A 181 18.78 -1.28 -12.59
C ARG A 181 20.08 -0.95 -13.34
N GLU A 182 20.96 -0.15 -12.75
CA GLU A 182 22.25 0.20 -13.37
C GLU A 182 23.12 -1.04 -13.61
N ARG A 183 23.26 -1.92 -12.61
CA ARG A 183 24.13 -3.10 -12.69
C ARG A 183 23.63 -4.18 -13.65
N LEU A 184 22.33 -4.20 -13.94
CA LEU A 184 21.69 -5.24 -14.75
C LEU A 184 21.22 -4.75 -16.12
N PHE A 185 21.36 -3.47 -16.44
CA PHE A 185 20.89 -2.84 -17.67
C PHE A 185 21.30 -3.63 -18.93
N ASP A 186 22.59 -3.96 -19.07
CA ASP A 186 23.14 -4.68 -20.23
C ASP A 186 23.37 -6.18 -20.00
N VAL A 187 23.06 -6.70 -18.81
CA VAL A 187 23.25 -8.11 -18.51
C VAL A 187 22.19 -8.90 -19.28
N LYS A 188 22.60 -9.85 -20.12
CA LYS A 188 21.67 -10.69 -20.88
C LYS A 188 21.36 -12.02 -20.19
N ASP A 189 22.36 -12.58 -19.51
CA ASP A 189 22.27 -13.89 -18.88
C ASP A 189 21.35 -13.89 -17.65
N ASN A 190 20.38 -14.80 -17.62
CA ASN A 190 19.45 -14.93 -16.51
C ASN A 190 20.17 -15.34 -15.23
N LYS A 191 21.17 -16.24 -15.31
CA LYS A 191 21.85 -16.75 -14.12
C LYS A 191 22.62 -15.64 -13.40
N GLN A 192 23.31 -14.77 -14.15
CA GLN A 192 23.97 -13.58 -13.61
C GLN A 192 22.97 -12.60 -12.97
N LYS A 193 21.84 -12.30 -13.63
CA LYS A 193 20.77 -11.48 -13.05
C LYS A 193 20.26 -12.03 -11.72
N LEU A 194 19.94 -13.32 -11.69
CA LEU A 194 19.41 -14.00 -10.51
C LEU A 194 20.42 -14.04 -9.37
N SER A 195 21.68 -14.30 -9.67
CA SER A 195 22.75 -14.29 -8.67
C SER A 195 22.84 -12.92 -7.98
N LEU A 196 22.86 -11.85 -8.77
CA LEU A 196 22.94 -10.50 -8.20
C LEU A 196 21.66 -10.13 -7.43
N LEU A 197 20.48 -10.43 -7.97
CA LEU A 197 19.24 -10.15 -7.27
C LEU A 197 19.17 -10.90 -5.93
N ARG A 198 19.51 -12.19 -5.91
CA ARG A 198 19.52 -12.99 -4.67
C ARG A 198 20.51 -12.44 -3.65
N GLU A 199 21.66 -11.94 -4.09
CA GLU A 199 22.63 -11.26 -3.23
C GLU A 199 22.07 -9.96 -2.63
N VAL A 200 21.48 -9.09 -3.46
CA VAL A 200 20.97 -7.77 -3.02
C VAL A 200 19.72 -7.90 -2.14
N TYR A 201 18.92 -8.93 -2.37
CA TYR A 201 17.69 -9.22 -1.64
C TYR A 201 17.94 -9.88 -0.28
N THR A 202 19.19 -10.16 0.12
CA THR A 202 19.43 -10.61 1.50
C THR A 202 19.28 -9.47 2.50
N SER A 203 18.80 -9.79 3.70
CA SER A 203 18.57 -8.79 4.76
C SER A 203 19.83 -8.05 5.23
N ASN A 204 21.01 -8.65 5.03
CA ASN A 204 22.30 -8.11 5.44
C ASN A 204 23.09 -7.45 4.30
N TYR A 205 22.51 -7.34 3.10
CA TYR A 205 23.20 -6.72 1.97
C TYR A 205 23.47 -5.24 2.25
N LYS A 206 24.72 -4.83 2.11
CA LYS A 206 25.14 -3.44 2.22
C LYS A 206 25.42 -2.88 0.84
N ILE A 207 24.82 -1.73 0.54
CA ILE A 207 25.06 -1.02 -0.71
C ILE A 207 26.56 -0.66 -0.79
N PRO A 208 27.26 -1.04 -1.88
CA PRO A 208 28.66 -0.67 -2.09
C PRO A 208 28.86 0.85 -2.05
N ALA A 209 30.02 1.32 -1.58
CA ALA A 209 30.30 2.75 -1.40
C ALA A 209 30.00 3.61 -2.63
N LYS A 210 30.32 3.10 -3.84
CA LYS A 210 30.04 3.79 -5.12
C LYS A 210 28.55 4.06 -5.39
N TYR A 211 27.64 3.38 -4.70
CA TYR A 211 26.20 3.47 -4.87
C TYR A 211 25.48 4.13 -3.69
N GLN A 212 26.21 4.56 -2.65
CA GLN A 212 25.59 5.17 -1.47
C GLN A 212 24.84 6.47 -1.79
N ASN A 213 25.28 7.21 -2.81
CA ASN A 213 24.68 8.47 -3.26
C ASN A 213 24.07 8.35 -4.66
N ILE A 214 23.66 7.15 -5.08
CA ILE A 214 23.00 6.95 -6.39
C ILE A 214 21.73 7.80 -6.48
N ASP A 215 21.44 8.38 -7.65
CA ASP A 215 20.20 9.12 -7.86
C ASP A 215 19.01 8.13 -7.86
N ILE A 216 18.08 8.35 -6.93
CA ILE A 216 16.89 7.50 -6.74
C ILE A 216 15.63 8.08 -7.39
N LYS A 217 15.71 9.24 -8.05
CA LYS A 217 14.52 9.95 -8.57
C LYS A 217 13.67 9.10 -9.50
N ASP A 218 14.30 8.34 -10.40
CA ASP A 218 13.55 7.52 -11.35
C ASP A 218 12.88 6.34 -10.68
N THR A 219 13.53 5.70 -9.69
CA THR A 219 12.86 4.72 -8.82
C THR A 219 11.68 5.34 -8.09
N MET A 220 11.79 6.56 -7.56
CA MET A 220 10.69 7.22 -6.87
C MET A 220 9.52 7.57 -7.82
N LYS A 221 9.80 7.96 -9.07
CA LYS A 221 8.77 8.15 -10.10
C LYS A 221 8.06 6.82 -10.41
N ILE A 222 8.79 5.72 -10.48
CA ILE A 222 8.21 4.40 -10.72
C ILE A 222 7.33 3.98 -9.55
N ASN A 223 7.83 4.13 -8.32
CA ASN A 223 7.06 3.90 -7.10
C ASN A 223 5.72 4.64 -7.15
N GLN A 224 5.75 5.94 -7.50
CA GLN A 224 4.56 6.75 -7.63
C GLN A 224 3.61 6.19 -8.70
N LYS A 225 4.09 5.89 -9.90
CA LYS A 225 3.26 5.33 -10.99
C LYS A 225 2.62 3.98 -10.60
N VAL A 226 3.37 3.13 -9.88
CA VAL A 226 2.89 1.83 -9.36
C VAL A 226 1.76 2.04 -8.35
N MET A 227 1.91 3.01 -7.44
CA MET A 227 0.86 3.34 -6.48
C MET A 227 -0.37 3.99 -7.15
N GLU A 228 -0.15 4.88 -8.11
CA GLU A 228 -1.23 5.56 -8.86
C GLU A 228 -2.11 4.59 -9.64
N VAL A 229 -1.54 3.49 -10.14
CA VAL A 229 -2.33 2.44 -10.80
C VAL A 229 -3.05 1.55 -9.80
N GLY A 230 -2.81 1.67 -8.49
CA GLY A 230 -3.47 0.92 -7.42
C GLY A 230 -2.69 -0.31 -6.93
N ILE A 231 -1.42 -0.48 -7.34
CA ILE A 231 -0.56 -1.54 -6.81
C ILE A 231 0.03 -1.05 -5.48
N ASN A 232 -0.63 -1.41 -4.38
CA ASN A 232 -0.31 -0.93 -3.04
C ASN A 232 0.44 -1.95 -2.15
N SER A 233 0.75 -3.13 -2.68
CA SER A 233 1.48 -4.18 -1.96
C SER A 233 2.43 -4.94 -2.88
N VAL A 234 3.47 -5.54 -2.29
CA VAL A 234 4.49 -6.33 -2.98
C VAL A 234 4.76 -7.66 -2.24
N PRO A 235 5.09 -8.75 -2.94
CA PRO A 235 5.18 -8.86 -4.40
C PRO A 235 3.81 -8.79 -5.06
N PHE A 236 3.71 -8.06 -6.17
CA PHE A 236 2.52 -8.03 -7.01
C PHE A 236 2.82 -8.77 -8.31
N ILE A 237 1.98 -9.73 -8.68
CA ILE A 237 2.19 -10.58 -9.85
C ILE A 237 1.00 -10.39 -10.80
N TYR A 238 1.32 -10.13 -12.07
CA TYR A 238 0.34 -10.02 -13.15
C TYR A 238 0.81 -10.79 -14.38
N GLU A 239 -0.02 -11.68 -14.90
CA GLU A 239 0.27 -12.43 -16.11
C GLU A 239 -0.45 -11.79 -17.30
N SER A 240 0.29 -11.47 -18.36
CA SER A 240 -0.29 -10.97 -19.60
C SER A 240 -1.24 -12.02 -20.19
N LYS A 241 -2.38 -11.56 -20.72
CA LYS A 241 -3.30 -12.41 -21.47
C LYS A 241 -2.78 -12.74 -22.87
#